data_AF-A0A5K0VXU9-F1
#
_entry.id   AF-A0A5K0VXU9-F1
#
_cell.length_a   1.000
_cell.length_b   1.000
_cell.length_c   1.000
_cell.angle_alpha   90.00
_cell.angle_beta   90.00
_cell.angle_gamma   90.00
#
_symmetry.space_group_name_H-M   'P 1'
#
loop_
_entity.id
_entity.type
_entity.pdbx_description
1 polymer ?
#
loop_
_entity_poly.entity_id
_entity_poly.type
_entity_poly.pdbx_seq_one_letter_code
_entity_poly.pdbx_strand_id
1 'polypeptide(L)' 'VEHSLGKIDTSIKEAAYHAWLGFYNSIREIGRDKTTLVELANQFCDSIGLRRPPAMFRKTASKMGLRNVPGIQIKK' A
#
# COMPACT_ATOMS: atom_id res chain seq x y z
N VAL A 1 -21.33 5.66 -3.64
CA VAL A 1 -19.88 5.78 -3.92
C VAL A 1 -19.22 4.46 -4.30
N GLU A 2 -19.71 3.32 -3.81
CA GLU A 2 -19.14 1.98 -4.06
C GLU A 2 -19.24 1.50 -5.53
N HIS A 3 -20.25 1.94 -6.28
CA HIS A 3 -20.49 1.53 -7.67
C HIS A 3 -19.46 2.04 -8.70
N SER A 4 -18.66 3.07 -8.37
CA SER A 4 -17.68 3.64 -9.31
C SER A 4 -16.34 2.92 -9.23
N LEU A 5 -15.91 2.50 -8.03
CA LEU A 5 -14.65 1.79 -7.80
C LEU A 5 -14.63 0.39 -8.42
N GLY A 6 -15.78 -0.26 -8.58
CA GLY A 6 -15.90 -1.54 -9.28
C GLY A 6 -15.56 -1.47 -10.78
N LYS A 7 -15.66 -0.28 -11.40
CA LYS A 7 -15.33 -0.05 -12.81
C LYS A 7 -13.89 0.39 -13.03
N ILE A 8 -13.16 0.71 -11.96
CA ILE A 8 -11.78 1.18 -12.06
C ILE A 8 -10.87 -0.04 -12.25
N ASP A 9 -10.02 0.05 -13.26
CA ASP A 9 -9.02 -0.96 -13.57
C ASP A 9 -8.11 -1.23 -12.36
N THR A 10 -7.75 -2.50 -12.17
CA THR A 10 -6.92 -2.95 -11.06
C THR A 10 -5.59 -2.19 -11.01
N SER A 11 -4.98 -1.89 -12.15
CA SER A 11 -3.71 -1.15 -12.23
C SER A 11 -3.77 0.24 -11.60
N ILE A 12 -4.92 0.93 -11.74
CA ILE A 12 -5.12 2.25 -11.13
C ILE A 12 -5.22 2.13 -9.61
N LYS A 13 -5.89 1.10 -9.10
CA LYS A 13 -5.97 0.82 -7.66
C LYS A 13 -4.60 0.47 -7.08
N GLU A 14 -3.79 -0.30 -7.82
CA GLU A 14 -2.43 -0.63 -7.42
C GLU A 14 -1.55 0.64 -7.37
N ALA A 15 -1.65 1.50 -8.38
CA ALA A 15 -0.95 2.78 -8.41
C ALA A 15 -1.38 3.68 -7.23
N ALA A 16 -2.67 3.74 -6.92
CA ALA A 16 -3.19 4.49 -5.78
C ALA A 16 -2.65 3.94 -4.44
N TYR A 17 -2.59 2.62 -4.28
CA TYR A 17 -1.99 1.99 -3.10
C TYR A 17 -0.50 2.35 -2.94
N HIS A 18 0.28 2.27 -4.02
CA HIS A 18 1.69 2.63 -3.98
C HIS A 18 1.91 4.12 -3.70
N ALA A 19 1.07 4.99 -4.26
CA ALA A 19 1.11 6.43 -3.99
C ALA A 19 0.76 6.75 -2.53
N TRP A 20 -0.28 6.10 -1.99
CA TRP A 20 -0.68 6.21 -0.59
C TRP A 20 0.48 5.82 0.33
N LEU A 21 1.08 4.65 0.09
CA LEU A 21 2.25 4.19 0.85
C LEU A 21 3.41 5.16 0.74
N GLY A 22 3.76 5.63 -0.46
CA GLY A 22 4.85 6.58 -0.66
C GLY A 22 4.65 7.89 0.11
N PHE A 23 3.44 8.44 0.05
CA PHE A 23 3.07 9.68 0.71
C PHE A 23 3.13 9.55 2.24
N TYR A 24 2.39 8.60 2.81
CA TYR A 24 2.33 8.43 4.27
C TYR A 24 3.64 7.92 4.87
N ASN A 25 4.45 7.20 4.10
CA ASN A 25 5.80 6.82 4.51
C ASN A 25 6.75 8.01 4.66
N SER A 26 6.47 9.13 3.98
CA SER A 26 7.25 10.37 4.07
C SER A 26 6.82 11.28 5.22
N ILE A 27 5.60 11.11 5.74
CA ILE A 27 5.09 11.82 6.91
C ILE A 27 5.74 11.21 8.15
N ARG A 28 6.49 11.99 8.93
CA ARG A 28 7.26 11.49 10.09
C ARG A 28 6.40 10.82 11.16
N GLU A 29 5.19 11.31 11.39
CA GLU A 29 4.31 10.80 12.45
C GLU A 29 3.81 9.38 12.15
N ILE A 30 3.40 9.14 10.91
CA ILE A 30 2.85 7.84 10.47
C ILE A 30 3.97 6.93 9.98
N GLY A 31 4.92 7.45 9.20
CA GLY A 31 6.03 6.71 8.63
C GLY A 31 7.09 6.26 9.64
N ARG A 32 7.08 6.72 10.90
CA ARG A 32 7.99 6.21 11.93
C ARG A 32 7.61 4.79 12.36
N ASP A 33 6.32 4.53 12.51
CA ASP A 33 5.82 3.19 12.82
C ASP A 33 5.42 2.46 11.53
N LYS A 34 6.36 1.68 10.99
CA LYS A 34 6.16 1.00 9.71
C LYS A 34 5.04 -0.04 9.76
N THR A 35 4.81 -0.66 10.92
CA THR A 35 3.75 -1.65 11.12
C THR A 35 2.37 -1.00 10.97
N THR A 36 2.14 0.11 11.69
CA THR A 36 0.90 0.90 11.60
C THR A 36 0.70 1.44 10.20
N LEU A 37 1.76 1.95 9.55
CA LEU A 37 1.71 2.40 8.16
C LEU A 37 1.20 1.28 7.21
N VAL A 38 1.71 0.06 7.37
CA VAL A 38 1.30 -1.08 6.53
C VAL A 38 -0.11 -1.54 6.87
N GLU A 39 -0.51 -1.52 8.13
CA GLU A 39 -1.88 -1.85 8.55
C GLU A 39 -2.90 -0.89 7.93
N LEU A 40 -2.64 0.41 8.01
CA LEU A 40 -3.48 1.45 7.39
C LEU A 40 -3.48 1.33 5.87
N ALA A 41 -2.34 1.02 5.24
CA ALA A 41 -2.29 0.76 3.80
C ALA A 41 -3.18 -0.42 3.41
N ASN A 42 -3.21 -1.47 4.22
CA ASN A 42 -4.04 -2.66 3.98
C ASN A 42 -5.53 -2.37 4.16
N GLN A 43 -5.91 -1.53 5.14
CA GLN A 43 -7.30 -1.05 5.27
C GLN A 43 -7.71 -0.18 4.08
N PHE A 44 -6.81 0.69 3.61
CA PHE A 44 -7.03 1.49 2.40
C PHE A 44 -7.20 0.60 1.16
N CYS A 45 -6.38 -0.45 1.04
CA CYS A 45 -6.47 -1.45 -0.03
C CYS A 45 -7.87 -2.09 -0.10
N ASP A 46 -8.41 -2.53 1.05
CA ASP A 46 -9.77 -3.08 1.13
C ASP A 46 -10.83 -2.04 0.73
N SER A 47 -10.67 -0.80 1.21
CA SER A 47 -11.59 0.31 0.93
C SER A 47 -11.66 0.71 -0.55
N ILE A 48 -10.58 0.53 -1.32
CA ILE A 48 -10.56 0.78 -2.78
C ILE A 48 -10.96 -0.46 -3.61
N GLY A 49 -11.35 -1.55 -2.93
CA GLY A 49 -11.80 -2.78 -3.56
C GLY A 49 -10.66 -3.67 -4.06
N LEU A 50 -9.45 -3.53 -3.51
CA LEU A 50 -8.37 -4.50 -3.68
C LEU A 50 -8.41 -5.49 -2.51
N ARG A 51 -8.87 -6.71 -2.79
CA ARG A 51 -8.95 -7.81 -1.80
C ARG A 51 -7.60 -8.21 -1.19
N ARG A 52 -6.50 -7.89 -1.87
CA ARG A 52 -5.14 -8.19 -1.43
C ARG A 52 -4.21 -7.01 -1.73
N PRO A 53 -3.26 -6.69 -0.83
CA PRO A 53 -2.26 -5.67 -1.08
C PRO A 53 -1.43 -6.04 -2.31
N PRO A 54 -1.23 -5.12 -3.25
CA PRO A 54 -0.43 -5.39 -4.44
C PRO A 54 1.04 -5.60 -4.10
N ALA A 55 1.69 -6.45 -4.88
CA ALA A 55 3.07 -6.82 -4.62
C ALA A 55 4.02 -5.67 -5.02
N MET A 56 4.90 -5.30 -4.10
CA MET A 56 5.92 -4.28 -4.31
C MET A 56 7.27 -4.91 -4.68
N PHE A 57 8.03 -4.26 -5.57
CA PHE A 57 9.40 -4.66 -5.84
C PHE A 57 10.28 -4.62 -4.59
N ARG A 58 11.09 -5.65 -4.38
CA ARG A 58 12.02 -5.75 -3.24
C ARG A 58 12.91 -4.51 -3.07
N LYS A 59 13.38 -3.91 -4.16
CA LYS A 59 14.19 -2.67 -4.13
C LYS A 59 13.41 -1.51 -3.54
N THR A 60 12.14 -1.34 -3.92
CA THR A 60 11.26 -0.30 -3.41
C THR A 60 10.94 -0.53 -1.93
N ALA A 61 10.58 -1.75 -1.55
CA ALA A 61 10.33 -2.10 -0.14
C ALA A 61 11.56 -1.84 0.73
N SER A 62 12.77 -2.11 0.21
CA SER A 62 14.02 -1.83 0.92
C SER A 62 14.26 -0.32 1.10
N LYS A 63 14.05 0.48 0.04
CA LYS A 63 14.19 1.95 0.10
C LYS A 63 13.17 2.59 1.04
N MET A 64 11.98 2.00 1.16
CA MET A 64 10.92 2.50 2.03
C MET A 64 11.02 2.00 3.48
N GLY A 65 11.94 1.09 3.78
CA GLY A 65 12.07 0.47 5.11
C GLY A 65 10.98 -0.57 5.43
N LEU A 66 10.33 -1.12 4.41
CA LEU A 66 9.18 -2.03 4.52
C LEU A 66 9.56 -3.51 4.33
N ARG A 67 10.85 -3.83 4.13
CA ARG A 67 11.32 -5.16 3.72
C ARG A 67 11.00 -6.29 4.72
N ASN A 68 10.81 -5.98 6.00
CA ASN A 68 10.53 -6.97 7.05
C ASN A 68 9.20 -6.71 7.78
N VAL A 69 8.33 -5.86 7.21
CA VAL A 69 7.08 -5.49 7.85
C VAL A 69 6.00 -6.51 7.43
N PRO A 70 5.31 -7.16 8.39
CA PRO A 70 4.23 -8.08 8.07
C PRO A 70 3.10 -7.35 7.34
N GLY A 71 2.56 -7.97 6.28
CA GLY A 71 1.46 -7.38 5.49
C GLY A 71 1.87 -6.80 4.14
N ILE A 72 3.17 -6.60 3.87
CA ILE A 72 3.65 -6.22 2.53
C ILE A 72 4.00 -7.47 1.71
N GLN A 73 3.38 -7.58 0.52
CA GLN A 73 3.76 -8.58 -0.47
C GLN A 73 4.99 -8.09 -1.24
N ILE A 74 6.08 -8.86 -1.24
CA ILE A 74 7.29 -8.52 -1.98
C ILE A 74 7.36 -9.38 -3.25
N LYS A 75 7.38 -8.74 -4.42
CA LYS A 75 7.69 -9.37 -5.69
C LYS A 75 9.21 -9.51 -5.85
N LYS A 76 9.65 -10.69 -6.28
CA LYS A 76 11.05 -10.99 -6.59
C LYS A 76 11.59 -10.08 -7.68
#